data_AF-A0A520EW18-F1
#
_entry.id   AF-A0A520EW18-F1
#
_cell.length_a   1.000
_cell.length_b   1.000
_cell.length_c   1.000
_cell.angle_alpha   90.00
_cell.angle_beta   90.00
_cell.angle_gamma   90.00
#
_symmetry.space_group_name_H-M   'P 1'
#
loop_
_entity.id
_entity.type
_entity.pdbx_description
1 polymer ?
#
loop_
_entity_poly.entity_id
_entity_poly.type
_entity_poly.pdbx_seq_one_letter_code
_entity_poly.pdbx_strand_id
1 'polypeptide(L)'
;ERADSFRAHLQTALTVHATLVGQQQNAEMHHLTEASVAQNEEVKKISAWAAILFAPTLVGTIYGMNFDHMPELHWVTGYPVALALMLITSLALFAVFKRQRWL
;
A
#
# COMPACT_ATOMS: atom_id res chain seq x y z
N GLU A 1 -22.84 -30.94 -49.22
CA GLU A 1 -23.96 -30.14 -48.66
C GLU A 1 -24.24 -30.42 -47.18
N ARG A 2 -24.90 -31.51 -46.74
CA ARG A 2 -25.24 -31.72 -45.31
C ARG A 2 -24.03 -31.85 -44.37
N ALA A 3 -22.92 -32.42 -44.85
CA ALA A 3 -21.68 -32.52 -44.06
C ALA A 3 -21.00 -31.15 -43.88
N ASP A 4 -21.13 -30.27 -44.88
CA ASP A 4 -20.51 -28.95 -44.87
C ASP A 4 -21.30 -28.00 -43.95
N SER A 5 -22.63 -28.09 -43.95
CA SER A 5 -23.48 -27.35 -43.00
C SER A 5 -23.22 -27.76 -41.55
N PHE A 6 -23.01 -29.05 -41.28
CA PHE A 6 -22.69 -29.53 -39.94
C PHE A 6 -21.33 -29.01 -39.45
N ARG A 7 -20.31 -29.00 -40.33
CA ARG A 7 -19.00 -28.39 -40.03
C ARG A 7 -19.13 -26.88 -39.75
N ALA A 8 -19.94 -26.17 -40.54
CA ALA A 8 -20.17 -24.74 -40.32
C ALA A 8 -20.82 -24.46 -38.96
N HIS A 9 -21.79 -25.28 -38.53
CA HIS A 9 -22.40 -25.16 -37.20
C HIS A 9 -21.42 -25.47 -36.07
N LEU A 10 -20.58 -26.50 -36.21
CA LEU A 10 -19.53 -26.82 -35.23
C LEU A 10 -18.50 -25.71 -35.11
N GLN A 11 -18.05 -25.16 -36.25
CA GLN A 11 -17.14 -24.01 -36.26
C GLN A 11 -17.78 -22.80 -35.57
N THR A 12 -19.04 -22.50 -35.88
CA THR A 12 -19.77 -21.41 -35.22
C THR A 12 -19.87 -21.65 -33.72
N ALA A 13 -20.22 -22.86 -33.28
CA ALA A 13 -20.30 -23.21 -31.86
C ALA A 13 -18.95 -23.09 -31.16
N LEU A 14 -17.86 -23.55 -31.78
CA LEU A 14 -16.50 -23.41 -31.25
C LEU A 14 -16.06 -21.94 -31.15
N THR A 15 -16.35 -21.14 -32.19
CA THR A 15 -16.05 -19.69 -32.18
C THR A 15 -16.84 -18.97 -31.09
N VAL A 16 -18.13 -19.27 -30.94
CA VAL A 16 -18.95 -18.73 -29.85
C VAL A 16 -18.38 -19.13 -28.49
N HIS A 17 -18.02 -20.40 -28.30
CA HIS A 17 -17.45 -20.87 -27.05
C HIS A 17 -16.11 -20.19 -26.72
N ALA A 18 -15.21 -20.06 -27.71
CA ALA A 18 -13.96 -19.32 -27.55
C ALA A 18 -14.20 -17.85 -27.20
N THR A 19 -15.22 -17.22 -27.80
CA THR A 19 -15.61 -15.84 -27.49
C THR A 19 -16.17 -15.72 -26.07
N LEU A 20 -17.03 -16.66 -25.64
CA LEU A 20 -17.60 -16.70 -24.30
C LEU A 20 -16.52 -16.90 -23.23
N VAL A 21 -15.59 -17.84 -23.46
CA VAL A 21 -14.44 -18.07 -22.57
C VAL A 21 -13.57 -16.81 -22.50
N GLY A 22 -13.32 -16.14 -23.63
CA GLY A 22 -12.59 -14.87 -23.64
C GLY A 22 -13.30 -13.76 -22.85
N GLN A 23 -14.63 -13.67 -22.93
CA GLN A 23 -15.40 -12.71 -22.13
C GLN A 23 -15.39 -13.06 -20.64
N GLN A 24 -15.49 -14.34 -20.30
CA GLN A 24 -15.41 -14.80 -18.91
C GLN A 24 -14.04 -14.48 -18.31
N GLN A 25 -12.97 -14.76 -19.04
CA GLN A 25 -11.60 -14.40 -18.63
C GLN A 25 -11.45 -12.90 -18.42
N ASN A 26 -12.02 -12.07 -19.31
CA ASN A 26 -11.98 -10.62 -19.14
C ASN A 26 -12.72 -10.17 -17.88
N ALA A 27 -13.91 -10.72 -17.61
CA ALA A 27 -14.67 -10.40 -16.40
C ALA A 27 -13.92 -10.80 -15.12
N GLU A 28 -13.28 -11.97 -15.14
CA GLU A 28 -12.45 -12.43 -14.02
C GLU A 28 -11.21 -11.55 -13.83
N MET A 29 -10.52 -11.17 -14.91
CA MET A 29 -9.41 -10.23 -14.83
C MET A 29 -9.84 -8.85 -14.30
N HIS A 30 -11.02 -8.35 -14.71
CA HIS A 30 -11.57 -7.11 -14.17
C HIS A 30 -11.77 -7.22 -12.65
N HIS A 31 -12.42 -8.29 -12.20
CA HIS A 31 -12.65 -8.52 -10.77
C HIS A 31 -11.34 -8.64 -9.97
N LEU A 32 -10.35 -9.38 -10.50
CA LEU A 32 -9.02 -9.50 -9.88
C LEU A 32 -8.29 -8.15 -9.83
N THR A 33 -8.43 -7.34 -10.88
CA THR A 33 -7.82 -5.99 -10.93
C THR A 33 -8.45 -5.06 -9.90
N GLU A 34 -9.77 -5.05 -9.79
CA GLU A 34 -10.49 -4.28 -8.78
C GLU A 34 -10.09 -4.70 -7.35
N ALA A 35 -10.05 -6.00 -7.09
CA ALA A 35 -9.59 -6.55 -5.81
C ALA A 35 -8.12 -6.16 -5.52
N SER A 36 -7.25 -6.20 -6.54
CA SER A 36 -5.85 -5.79 -6.42
C SER A 36 -5.70 -4.29 -6.12
N VAL A 37 -6.52 -3.44 -6.75
CA VAL A 37 -6.53 -1.99 -6.47
C VAL A 37 -6.95 -1.73 -5.03
N ALA A 38 -8.05 -2.36 -4.58
CA ALA A 38 -8.51 -2.24 -3.20
C ALA A 38 -7.45 -2.75 -2.20
N GLN A 39 -6.80 -3.89 -2.49
CA GLN A 39 -5.72 -4.41 -1.67
C GLN A 39 -4.53 -3.44 -1.62
N ASN A 40 -4.18 -2.81 -2.74
CA ASN A 40 -3.08 -1.84 -2.79
C ASN A 40 -3.38 -0.60 -1.94
N GLU A 41 -4.64 -0.15 -1.90
CA GLU A 41 -5.07 0.91 -0.99
C GLU A 41 -4.92 0.50 0.48
N GLU A 42 -5.30 -0.73 0.84
CA GLU A 42 -5.12 -1.24 2.21
C GLU A 42 -3.64 -1.38 2.60
N VAL A 43 -2.79 -1.87 1.70
CA VAL A 43 -1.34 -1.96 1.93
C VAL A 43 -0.72 -0.57 2.15
N LYS A 44 -1.17 0.45 1.40
CA LYS A 44 -0.74 1.83 1.60
C LYS A 44 -1.11 2.34 3.00
N LYS A 45 -2.33 2.07 3.46
CA LYS A 45 -2.77 2.45 4.82
C LYS A 45 -1.91 1.78 5.89
N ILE A 46 -1.72 0.47 5.80
CA ILE A 46 -0.91 -0.30 6.78
C ILE A 46 0.53 0.23 6.81
N SER A 47 1.12 0.45 5.64
CA SER A 47 2.49 0.97 5.53
C SER A 47 2.62 2.39 6.08
N ALA A 48 1.61 3.24 5.88
CA ALA A 48 1.55 4.59 6.44
C ALA A 48 1.52 4.56 7.98
N TRP A 49 0.66 3.73 8.57
CA TRP A 49 0.61 3.56 10.03
C TRP A 49 1.92 3.02 10.60
N ALA A 50 2.55 2.05 9.93
CA ALA A 50 3.86 1.55 10.32
C ALA A 50 4.91 2.68 10.35
N ALA A 51 4.99 3.49 9.30
CA ALA A 51 5.94 4.61 9.23
C ALA A 51 5.70 5.67 10.34
N ILE A 52 4.44 5.98 10.66
CA ILE A 52 4.08 6.92 11.74
C ILE A 52 4.57 6.42 13.11
N LEU A 53 4.50 5.10 13.35
CA LEU A 53 4.99 4.49 14.59
C LEU A 53 6.52 4.38 14.61
N PHE A 54 7.14 4.00 13.49
CA PHE A 54 8.60 3.80 13.41
C PHE A 54 9.40 5.08 13.61
N ALA A 55 8.94 6.22 13.10
CA ALA A 55 9.69 7.47 13.18
C ALA A 55 10.00 7.95 14.62
N PRO A 56 9.01 8.09 15.54
CA PRO A 56 9.32 8.46 16.92
C PRO A 56 10.09 7.36 17.66
N THR A 57 9.88 6.07 17.33
CA THR A 57 10.68 4.97 17.90
C THR A 57 12.15 5.06 17.51
N LEU A 58 12.47 5.45 16.28
CA LEU A 58 13.85 5.68 15.84
C LEU A 58 14.50 6.83 16.61
N VAL A 59 13.79 7.95 16.76
CA VAL A 59 14.27 9.09 17.56
C VAL A 59 14.47 8.66 19.02
N GLY A 60 13.54 7.91 19.60
CA GLY A 60 13.64 7.36 20.95
C GLY A 60 14.79 6.37 21.12
N THR A 61 15.09 5.58 20.08
CA THR A 61 16.21 4.65 20.07
C THR A 61 17.54 5.40 20.03
N ILE A 62 17.68 6.40 19.17
CA ILE A 62 18.89 7.23 19.04
C ILE A 62 19.19 7.97 20.35
N TYR A 63 18.16 8.59 20.95
CA TYR A 63 18.29 9.29 22.24
C TYR A 63 18.35 8.35 23.46
N GLY A 64 17.96 7.08 23.31
CA GLY A 64 18.05 6.05 24.35
C GLY A 64 19.41 5.33 24.38
N MET A 65 20.26 5.51 23.38
CA MET A 65 21.63 5.02 23.39
C MET A 65 22.47 5.85 24.38
N ASN A 66 23.19 5.17 25.29
CA ASN A 66 24.10 5.78 26.28
C ASN A 66 25.31 6.46 25.58
N PHE A 67 25.09 7.60 24.95
CA PHE A 67 26.17 8.44 24.46
C PHE A 67 26.67 9.32 25.61
N ASP A 68 27.86 8.99 26.11
CA ASP A 68 28.60 9.72 27.18
C ASP A 68 28.99 11.16 26.78
N HIS A 69 28.93 11.50 25.48
CA HIS A 69 29.26 12.81 24.92
C HIS A 69 28.18 13.28 23.94
N MET A 70 27.00 13.64 24.45
CA MET A 70 26.04 14.48 23.73
C MET A 70 26.07 15.90 24.32
N PRO A 71 26.69 16.90 23.64
CA PRO A 71 26.75 18.29 24.15
C PRO A 71 25.36 18.92 24.35
N GLU A 72 24.33 18.34 23.73
CA GLU A 72 22.91 18.72 23.85
C GLU A 72 22.28 18.35 25.22
N LEU A 73 22.87 17.41 25.97
CA LEU A 73 22.35 16.88 27.24
C LEU A 73 22.78 17.71 28.47
N HIS A 74 23.78 18.58 28.32
CA HIS A 74 24.21 19.49 29.40
C HIS A 74 23.23 20.65 29.64
N TRP A 75 22.27 20.87 28.74
CA TRP A 75 21.18 21.80 28.94
C TRP A 75 19.94 21.08 29.46
N VAL A 76 19.33 21.63 30.52
CA VAL A 76 18.06 21.16 31.12
C VAL A 76 16.93 21.01 30.07
N THR A 77 17.07 21.66 28.91
CA THR A 77 16.12 21.63 27.79
C THR A 77 16.34 20.49 26.78
N GLY A 78 17.44 19.74 26.82
CA GLY A 78 17.72 18.68 25.84
C GLY A 78 16.67 17.57 25.79
N TYR A 79 16.20 17.13 26.97
CA TYR A 79 15.15 16.11 27.08
C TYR A 79 13.77 16.60 26.57
N PRO A 80 13.28 17.79 26.95
CA PRO A 80 12.11 18.41 26.32
C PRO A 80 12.21 18.59 24.80
N VAL A 81 13.39 18.96 24.29
CA VAL A 81 13.62 19.14 22.84
C VAL A 81 13.55 17.80 22.10
N ALA A 82 14.12 16.73 22.64
CA ALA A 82 14.00 15.39 22.05
C ALA A 82 12.54 14.91 21.99
N LEU A 83 11.77 15.14 23.07
CA LEU A 83 10.33 14.87 23.09
C LEU A 83 9.56 15.71 22.07
N ALA A 84 9.89 17.00 21.95
CA ALA A 84 9.31 17.87 20.94
C ALA A 84 9.65 17.38 19.52
N LEU A 85 10.87 16.90 19.29
CA LEU A 85 11.31 16.34 18.00
C LEU A 85 10.53 15.06 17.66
N MET A 86 10.30 14.16 18.63
CA MET A 86 9.45 12.97 18.45
C MET A 86 8.01 13.35 18.10
N LEU A 87 7.45 14.33 18.81
CA LEU A 87 6.09 14.83 18.54
C LEU A 87 5.99 15.49 17.15
N ILE A 88 6.95 16.33 16.80
CA ILE A 88 6.99 17.04 15.50
C ILE A 88 7.17 16.06 14.36
N THR A 89 8.08 15.08 14.48
CA THR A 89 8.30 14.07 13.43
C THR A 89 7.07 13.20 13.23
N SER A 90 6.42 12.74 14.31
CA SER A 90 5.17 11.98 14.23
C SER A 90 4.02 12.81 13.62
N LEU A 91 3.86 14.08 14.04
CA LEU A 91 2.85 14.99 13.44
C LEU A 91 3.15 15.30 11.97
N ALA A 92 4.42 15.49 11.60
CA ALA A 92 4.82 15.79 10.23
C ALA A 92 4.50 14.61 9.31
N LEU A 93 4.83 13.38 9.72
CA LEU A 93 4.46 12.16 8.99
C LEU A 93 2.95 11.99 8.91
N PHE A 94 2.22 12.21 10.01
CA PHE A 94 0.76 12.18 10.01
C PHE A 94 0.17 13.20 9.02
N ALA A 95 0.68 14.43 9.00
CA ALA A 95 0.23 15.48 8.09
C ALA A 95 0.53 15.14 6.62
N VAL A 96 1.71 14.55 6.33
CA VAL A 96 2.08 14.09 4.99
C VAL A 96 1.16 12.97 4.54
N PHE A 97 0.98 11.90 5.33
CA PHE A 97 0.10 10.79 4.96
C PHE A 97 -1.37 11.21 4.82
N LYS A 98 -1.85 12.13 5.67
CA LYS A 98 -3.18 12.74 5.54
C LYS A 98 -3.33 13.56 4.26
N ARG A 99 -2.30 14.33 3.87
CA ARG A 99 -2.31 15.08 2.61
C ARG A 99 -2.29 14.16 1.39
N GLN A 100 -1.60 13.03 1.49
CA GLN A 100 -1.54 12.03 0.42
C GLN A 100 -2.84 11.22 0.25
N ARG A 101 -3.85 11.39 1.12
CA ARG A 101 -5.06 10.53 1.20
C ARG A 101 -4.74 9.04 1.36
N TRP A 102 -3.59 8.73 1.97
CA TRP A 102 -3.22 7.34 2.29
C TRP A 102 -3.79 6.90 3.64
N LEU A 103 -4.47 7.82 4.33
CA LEU A 103 -5.24 7.67 5.55
C LEU A 103 -6.68 8.06 5.29
#